data_AF-A0A3B8WFF9-F1
#
_entry.id   AF-A0A3B8WFF9-F1
#
_cell.length_a   1.000
_cell.length_b   1.000
_cell.length_c   1.000
_cell.angle_alpha   90.00
_cell.angle_beta   90.00
_cell.angle_gamma   90.00
#
_symmetry.space_group_name_H-M   'P 1'
#
loop_
_entity.id
_entity.type
_entity.pdbx_description
1 polymer ?
#
loop_
_entity_poly.entity_id
_entity_poly.type
_entity_poly.pdbx_seq_one_letter_code
_entity_poly.pdbx_strand_id
1 'polypeptide(L)' 'MNHLAHTFLAPDSPEARVGSILGDFTRGLDWDHVPSPVLAGVRHHLAVDVFTDQHPQVLASKSLFSKERRR' A
#
# COMPACT_ATOMS: atom_id res chain seq x y z
N MET A 1 -0.61 -0.78 8.16
CA MET A 1 0.05 -0.39 6.91
C MET A 1 1.47 0.09 7.18
N ASN A 2 2.40 -0.21 6.27
CA ASN A 2 3.84 0.04 6.46
C ASN A 2 4.33 1.19 5.56
N HIS A 3 4.16 2.43 6.02
CA HIS A 3 4.50 3.63 5.23
C HIS A 3 5.97 3.68 4.79
N LEU A 4 6.90 3.15 5.59
CA LEU A 4 8.31 3.09 5.22
C LEU A 4 8.52 2.21 3.98
N ALA A 5 7.93 1.02 3.97
CA ALA A 5 8.01 0.11 2.82
C ALA A 5 7.43 0.74 1.55
N HIS A 6 6.27 1.37 1.63
CA HIS A 6 5.66 2.03 0.47
C HIS A 6 6.45 3.25 -0.01
N THR A 7 7.10 3.98 0.88
CA THR A 7 7.98 5.10 0.49
C THR A 7 9.26 4.62 -0.18
N PHE A 8 9.82 3.53 0.34
CA PHE A 8 11.08 2.96 -0.14
C PHE A 8 10.92 2.25 -1.48
N LEU A 9 9.84 1.49 -1.65
CA LEU A 9 9.54 0.73 -2.87
C LEU A 9 8.86 1.57 -3.96
N ALA A 10 8.43 2.79 -3.64
CA ALA A 10 7.74 3.67 -4.57
C ALA A 10 8.50 3.83 -5.90
N PRO A 11 7.78 3.99 -7.02
CA PRO A 11 8.38 4.36 -8.30
C PRO A 11 9.23 5.63 -8.17
N ASP A 12 10.27 5.76 -9.01
CA ASP A 12 11.25 6.84 -8.93
C ASP A 12 10.73 8.18 -9.46
N SER A 13 9.73 8.73 -8.78
CA SER A 13 9.28 10.12 -8.93
C SER A 13 8.71 10.64 -7.61
N PRO A 14 8.87 11.94 -7.29
CA PRO A 14 8.27 12.55 -6.11
C PRO A 14 6.74 12.33 -6.06
N GLU A 15 6.05 12.48 -7.18
CA GLU A 15 4.61 12.37 -7.30
C GLU A 15 4.12 10.92 -7.06
N ALA A 16 4.81 9.92 -7.62
CA ALA A 16 4.46 8.52 -7.35
C ALA A 16 4.79 8.13 -5.91
N ARG A 17 5.81 8.73 -5.29
CA ARG A 17 6.13 8.53 -3.87
C ARG A 17 5.02 9.11 -2.98
N VAL A 18 4.52 10.30 -3.31
CA VAL A 18 3.32 10.88 -2.68
C VAL A 18 2.12 9.95 -2.87
N GLY A 19 1.87 9.48 -4.10
CA GLY A 19 0.81 8.52 -4.39
C GLY A 19 0.93 7.23 -3.59
N SER A 20 2.16 6.73 -3.39
CA SER A 20 2.41 5.50 -2.62
C SER A 20 2.11 5.65 -1.13
N ILE A 21 2.14 6.87 -0.59
CA ILE A 21 1.66 7.19 0.76
C ILE A 21 0.14 7.40 0.78
N LEU A 22 -0.42 8.02 -0.27
CA LEU A 22 -1.85 8.28 -0.39
C LEU A 22 -2.71 7.02 -0.56
N GLY A 23 -2.12 5.87 -0.88
CA GLY A 23 -2.84 4.60 -1.02
C GLY A 23 -3.65 4.18 0.22
N ASP A 24 -3.25 4.65 1.41
CA ASP A 24 -4.00 4.44 2.67
C ASP A 24 -5.27 5.32 2.79
N PHE A 25 -5.35 6.40 2.00
CA PHE A 25 -6.29 7.50 2.19
C PHE A 25 -7.28 7.68 1.04
N THR A 26 -7.55 6.63 0.28
CA THR A 26 -8.34 6.69 -0.97
C THR A 26 -9.84 6.95 -0.81
N ARG A 27 -10.37 6.87 0.42
CA ARG A 27 -11.80 7.04 0.68
C ARG A 27 -12.23 8.49 0.49
N GLY A 28 -13.18 8.70 -0.43
CA GLY A 28 -13.76 10.02 -0.70
C GLY A 28 -12.91 10.92 -1.60
N LEU A 29 -11.85 10.39 -2.21
CA LEU A 29 -11.08 11.11 -3.22
C LEU A 29 -11.85 11.12 -4.55
N ASP A 30 -11.90 12.31 -5.15
CA ASP A 30 -12.27 12.47 -6.55
C ASP A 30 -11.04 12.19 -7.43
N TRP A 31 -11.06 11.05 -8.11
CA TRP A 31 -9.95 10.58 -8.91
C TRP A 31 -9.71 11.39 -10.19
N ASP A 32 -10.71 12.11 -10.67
CA ASP A 32 -10.62 12.87 -11.93
C ASP A 32 -9.65 14.05 -11.81
N HIS A 33 -9.41 14.52 -10.58
CA HIS A 33 -8.50 15.62 -10.27
C HIS A 33 -7.10 15.16 -9.80
N VAL A 34 -6.85 13.85 -9.74
CA VAL A 34 -5.56 13.32 -9.27
C VAL A 34 -4.58 13.19 -10.44
N PRO A 35 -3.39 13.81 -10.37
CA PRO A 35 -2.39 13.69 -11.42
C PRO A 35 -2.02 12.22 -11.70
N SER A 36 -1.85 11.87 -12.98
CA SER A 36 -1.54 10.49 -13.38
C SER A 36 -0.32 9.88 -12.68
N PRO A 37 0.78 10.61 -12.42
CA PRO A 37 1.91 10.07 -11.66
C PRO A 37 1.55 9.70 -10.20
N VAL A 38 0.66 10.47 -9.57
CA VAL A 38 0.16 10.18 -8.21
C VAL A 38 -0.74 8.95 -8.24
N LEU A 39 -1.63 8.83 -9.23
CA LEU A 39 -2.44 7.63 -9.45
C LEU A 39 -1.58 6.38 -9.65
N ALA A 40 -0.45 6.50 -10.36
CA ALA A 40 0.50 5.40 -10.53
C ALA A 40 1.11 4.96 -9.19
N GLY A 41 1.44 5.91 -8.32
CA GLY A 41 1.87 5.64 -6.94
C GLY A 41 0.82 4.92 -6.10
N VAL A 42 -0.44 5.37 -6.15
CA VAL A 42 -1.56 4.72 -5.46
C VAL A 42 -1.74 3.28 -5.94
N ARG A 43 -1.72 3.06 -7.25
CA ARG A 43 -1.82 1.71 -7.83
C ARG A 43 -0.64 0.84 -7.40
N HIS A 44 0.56 1.40 -7.34
CA HIS A 44 1.75 0.70 -6.88
C HIS A 44 1.62 0.28 -5.41
N HIS A 45 1.14 1.16 -4.53
CA HIS A 45 0.85 0.83 -3.13
C HIS A 45 -0.07 -0.39 -3.00
N LEU A 46 -1.21 -0.37 -3.69
CA LEU A 46 -2.17 -1.48 -3.66
C LEU A 46 -1.55 -2.79 -4.16
N ALA A 47 -0.69 -2.73 -5.18
CA ALA A 47 0.00 -3.91 -5.69
C ALA A 47 1.00 -4.49 -4.66
N VAL A 48 1.72 -3.64 -3.94
CA VAL A 48 2.63 -4.08 -2.86
C VAL A 48 1.85 -4.74 -1.72
N ASP A 49 0.72 -4.18 -1.33
CA ASP A 49 -0.14 -4.77 -0.29
C ASP A 49 -0.63 -6.14 -0.72
N VAL A 50 -1.24 -6.24 -1.90
CA VAL A 50 -1.73 -7.52 -2.42
C VAL A 50 -0.61 -8.57 -2.48
N PHE A 51 0.56 -8.19 -2.98
CA PHE A 51 1.71 -9.09 -3.06
C PHE A 51 2.15 -9.58 -1.67
N THR A 52 2.31 -8.68 -0.71
CA THR A 52 2.81 -9.02 0.62
C THR A 52 1.78 -9.76 1.47
N ASP A 53 0.51 -9.34 1.43
CA ASP A 53 -0.57 -9.97 2.20
C ASP A 53 -0.89 -11.39 1.74
N GLN A 54 -0.67 -11.69 0.45
CA GLN A 54 -0.84 -13.03 -0.11
C GLN A 54 0.41 -13.91 0.05
N HIS A 55 1.54 -13.36 0.51
CA HIS A 55 2.78 -14.11 0.61
C HIS A 55 2.66 -15.25 1.65
N PRO A 56 3.04 -16.50 1.32
CA PRO A 56 2.86 -17.63 2.23
C PRO A 56 3.48 -17.44 3.62
N GLN A 57 4.63 -16.77 3.70
CA GLN A 57 5.29 -16.49 4.99
C GLN A 57 4.55 -15.43 5.81
N VAL A 58 3.88 -14.47 5.18
CA VAL A 58 3.05 -13.48 5.88
C VAL A 58 1.79 -14.16 6.43
N LEU A 59 1.14 -15.00 5.63
CA LEU A 59 0.00 -15.80 6.07
C LEU A 59 0.36 -16.75 7.22
N ALA A 60 1.51 -17.43 7.14
CA ALA A 60 2.02 -18.26 8.23
C ALA A 60 2.34 -17.42 9.48
N SER A 61 2.91 -16.23 9.33
CA SER A 61 3.18 -15.33 10.46
C SER A 61 1.90 -14.86 11.14
N LYS A 62 0.84 -14.58 10.37
CA LYS A 62 -0.49 -14.25 10.93
C LYS A 62 -0.98 -15.37 11.85
N SER A 63 -0.66 -16.64 11.56
CA SER A 63 -1.10 -17.78 12.38
C SER A 63 -0.48 -17.84 13.78
N LEU A 64 0.63 -17.13 14.02
CA LEU A 64 1.34 -17.08 15.31
C LEU A 64 0.61 -16.22 16.37
N PHE A 65 -0.26 -15.31 15.93
CA PHE A 65 -1.07 -14.50 16.83
C PHE A 65 -2.29 -15.27 17.32
N SER A 66 -2.69 -15.06 18.59
CA SER A 66 -3.92 -15.67 19.13
C SER A 66 -5.16 -15.17 18.39
N LYS A 67 -6.24 -15.94 18.40
CA LYS A 67 -7.48 -15.60 17.64
C LYS A 67 -8.05 -14.24 18.05
N GLU A 68 -7.93 -13.88 19.33
CA GLU A 68 -8.43 -12.63 19.90
C GLU A 68 -7.57 -11.41 19.50
N ARG A 69 -6.32 -11.65 19.09
CA ARG A 69 -5.33 -10.60 18.78
C ARG A 69 -4.99 -10.51 17.29
N ARG A 70 -5.41 -11.48 16.49
CA ARG A 70 -5.29 -11.43 15.03
C ARG A 70 -6.39 -10.51 14.48
N ARG A 71 -5.98 -9.37 13.92
CA ARG A 71 -6.87 -8.46 13.17
C ARG A 71 -6.85 -8.81 11.69
#